data_AF-A0A7U6BJ23-F1
#
_entry.id   AF-A0A7U6BJ23-F1
#
_cell.length_a   1.000
_cell.length_b   1.000
_cell.length_c   1.000
_cell.angle_alpha   90.00
_cell.angle_beta   90.00
_cell.angle_gamma   90.00
#
_symmetry.space_group_name_H-M   'P 1'
#
loop_
_entity.id
_entity.type
_entity.pdbx_description
1 polymer ?
#
loop_
_entity_poly.entity_id
_entity_poly.type
_entity_poly.pdbx_seq_one_letter_code
_entity_poly.pdbx_strand_id
1 'polypeptide(L)'
;MNRITTGVIASLLIVAAALAWTTERYHGNAVHYKDQRDTATHNLNLANETIDNMEVRQRDNAALDARYTKELADAKAENDALQRRLDAGGRVHVKGRCSVPAQNTSAIPGCVGDDAIVELSPVAGRNVLGIRAGIINDQEALRYLQEYIRTQCGYVSSDGTR
;
A
#
# COMPACT_ATOMS: atom_id res chain seq x y z
N MET A 1 45.07 -14.25 -73.80
CA MET A 1 45.13 -14.38 -72.33
C MET A 1 45.95 -15.62 -71.99
N ASN A 2 47.03 -15.51 -71.21
CA ASN A 2 47.89 -16.65 -70.87
C ASN A 2 47.19 -17.56 -69.85
N ARG A 3 47.36 -18.88 -69.96
CA ARG A 3 46.75 -19.83 -69.01
C ARG A 3 47.14 -19.57 -67.55
N ILE A 4 48.36 -19.03 -67.35
CA ILE A 4 48.86 -18.60 -66.03
C ILE A 4 48.05 -17.41 -65.49
N THR A 5 47.78 -16.38 -66.30
CA THR A 5 46.99 -15.22 -65.86
C THR A 5 45.56 -15.60 -65.49
N THR A 6 44.93 -16.53 -66.21
CA THR A 6 43.60 -17.05 -65.87
C THR A 6 43.60 -17.82 -64.54
N GLY A 7 44.62 -18.64 -64.30
CA GLY A 7 44.75 -19.41 -63.06
C GLY A 7 44.95 -18.51 -61.82
N VAL A 8 45.77 -17.47 -61.93
CA VAL A 8 45.98 -16.50 -60.83
C VAL A 8 44.69 -15.74 -60.52
N ILE A 9 43.99 -15.23 -61.53
CA ILE A 9 42.71 -14.53 -61.34
C ILE A 9 41.68 -15.45 -60.67
N ALA A 10 41.56 -16.71 -61.12
CA ALA A 10 40.64 -17.68 -60.51
C ALA A 10 40.97 -17.92 -59.03
N SER A 11 42.26 -18.08 -58.67
CA SER A 11 42.66 -18.28 -57.27
C SER A 11 42.32 -17.09 -56.37
N LEU A 12 42.54 -15.85 -56.85
CA LEU A 12 42.21 -14.63 -56.11
C LEU A 12 40.70 -14.49 -55.86
N LEU A 13 39.87 -14.83 -56.85
CA LEU A 13 38.41 -14.83 -56.68
C LEU A 13 37.94 -15.86 -55.65
N ILE A 14 38.55 -17.04 -55.61
CA ILE A 14 38.24 -18.07 -54.61
C ILE A 14 38.60 -17.58 -53.20
N VAL A 15 39.79 -16.98 -53.02
CA VAL A 15 40.21 -16.43 -51.73
C VAL A 15 39.30 -15.29 -51.29
N ALA A 16 38.94 -14.37 -52.20
CA ALA A 16 38.02 -13.28 -51.90
C ALA A 16 36.64 -13.79 -51.49
N ALA A 17 36.11 -14.82 -52.17
CA ALA A 17 34.83 -15.43 -51.82
C ALA A 17 34.88 -16.12 -50.44
N ALA A 18 35.97 -16.82 -50.12
CA ALA A 18 36.17 -17.45 -48.81
C ALA A 18 36.26 -16.41 -47.68
N LEU A 19 36.98 -15.30 -47.89
CA LEU A 19 37.07 -14.20 -46.93
C LEU A 19 35.72 -13.50 -46.73
N ALA A 20 34.97 -13.26 -47.81
CA ALA A 20 33.63 -12.67 -47.72
C ALA A 20 32.68 -13.57 -46.93
N TRP A 21 32.67 -14.89 -47.21
CA TRP A 21 31.82 -15.85 -46.52
C TRP A 21 32.16 -15.97 -45.02
N THR A 22 33.45 -16.02 -44.68
CA THR A 22 33.88 -16.06 -43.28
C THR A 22 33.54 -14.77 -42.54
N THR A 23 33.75 -13.61 -43.16
CA THR A 23 33.41 -12.30 -42.57
C THR A 23 31.92 -12.19 -42.26
N GLU A 24 31.05 -12.58 -43.20
CA GLU A 24 29.60 -12.61 -42.99
C GLU A 24 29.22 -13.57 -41.86
N ARG A 25 29.82 -14.76 -41.81
CA ARG A 25 29.60 -15.77 -40.76
C ARG A 25 29.98 -15.24 -39.38
N TYR A 26 31.12 -14.55 -39.25
CA TYR A 26 31.58 -13.97 -37.98
C TYR A 26 30.75 -12.75 -37.58
N HIS A 27 30.37 -11.90 -38.53
CA HIS A 27 29.52 -10.74 -38.27
C HIS A 27 28.14 -11.17 -37.76
N GLY A 28 27.50 -12.12 -38.45
CA GLY A 28 26.21 -12.67 -38.03
C GLY A 28 26.27 -13.29 -36.62
N ASN A 29 27.33 -14.04 -36.31
CA ASN A 29 27.54 -14.55 -34.95
C ASN A 29 27.71 -13.42 -33.92
N ALA A 30 28.51 -12.39 -34.22
CA ALA A 30 28.75 -11.27 -33.31
C ALA A 30 27.46 -10.47 -33.03
N VAL A 31 26.65 -10.22 -34.06
CA VAL A 31 25.35 -9.56 -33.92
C VAL A 31 24.41 -10.41 -33.06
N HIS A 32 24.34 -11.71 -33.32
CA HIS A 32 23.48 -12.62 -32.55
C HIS A 32 23.88 -12.71 -31.06
N TYR A 33 25.18 -12.79 -30.74
CA TYR A 33 25.63 -12.77 -29.34
C TYR A 33 25.37 -11.43 -28.64
N LYS A 34 25.50 -10.32 -29.38
CA LYS A 34 25.17 -9.00 -28.86
C LYS A 34 23.67 -8.92 -28.54
N ASP A 35 22.82 -9.35 -29.47
CA ASP A 35 21.37 -9.35 -29.29
C ASP A 35 20.92 -10.21 -28.10
N GLN A 36 21.50 -11.42 -27.95
CA GLN A 36 21.25 -12.27 -26.78
C GLN A 36 21.65 -11.59 -25.47
N ARG A 37 22.82 -10.93 -25.45
CA ARG A 37 23.29 -10.20 -24.26
C ARG A 37 22.41 -9.01 -23.93
N ASP A 38 22.03 -8.23 -24.93
CA ASP A 38 21.19 -7.04 -24.75
C ASP A 38 19.81 -7.47 -24.24
N THR A 39 19.25 -8.54 -24.81
CA THR A 39 18.01 -9.17 -24.34
C THR A 39 18.12 -9.65 -22.89
N ALA A 40 19.20 -10.38 -22.56
CA ALA A 40 19.42 -10.88 -21.20
C ALA A 40 19.59 -9.74 -20.18
N THR A 41 20.32 -8.69 -20.56
CA THR A 41 20.54 -7.50 -19.72
C THR A 41 19.24 -6.75 -19.50
N HIS A 42 18.43 -6.57 -20.56
CA HIS A 42 17.13 -5.94 -20.47
C HIS A 42 16.19 -6.71 -19.54
N ASN A 43 16.09 -8.03 -19.71
CA ASN A 43 15.25 -8.88 -18.85
C ASN A 43 15.72 -8.86 -17.39
N LEU A 44 17.04 -8.84 -17.16
CA LEU A 44 17.60 -8.75 -15.82
C LEU A 44 17.26 -7.41 -15.17
N ASN A 45 17.39 -6.30 -15.90
CA ASN A 45 17.04 -4.98 -15.39
C ASN A 45 15.55 -4.90 -15.06
N LEU A 46 14.67 -5.40 -15.94
CA LEU A 46 13.23 -5.43 -15.70
C LEU A 46 12.87 -6.27 -14.46
N ALA A 47 13.52 -7.42 -14.29
CA ALA A 47 13.35 -8.26 -13.11
C ALA A 47 13.81 -7.53 -11.84
N ASN A 48 14.94 -6.81 -11.91
CA ASN A 48 15.47 -6.05 -10.78
C ASN A 48 14.55 -4.88 -10.40
N GLU A 49 14.08 -4.11 -11.37
CA GLU A 49 13.09 -3.04 -11.15
C GLU A 49 11.80 -3.58 -10.52
N THR A 50 11.36 -4.76 -10.96
CA THR A 50 10.18 -5.44 -10.39
C THR A 50 10.42 -5.83 -8.93
N ILE A 51 11.60 -6.39 -8.61
CA ILE A 51 11.97 -6.77 -7.26
C ILE A 51 12.07 -5.55 -6.34
N ASP A 52 12.73 -4.48 -6.78
CA ASP A 52 12.85 -3.23 -6.02
C ASP A 52 11.47 -2.64 -5.73
N ASN A 53 10.58 -2.63 -6.74
CA ASN A 53 9.19 -2.18 -6.54
C ASN A 53 8.45 -3.06 -5.52
N MET A 54 8.58 -4.38 -5.60
CA MET A 54 7.97 -5.30 -4.64
C MET A 54 8.50 -5.06 -3.23
N GLU A 55 9.79 -4.78 -3.07
CA GLU A 55 10.41 -4.54 -1.77
C GLU A 55 9.92 -3.22 -1.14
N VAL A 56 9.84 -2.14 -1.93
CA VAL A 56 9.29 -0.85 -1.47
C VAL A 56 7.86 -1.04 -0.98
N ARG A 57 7.00 -1.70 -1.77
CA ARG A 57 5.61 -1.95 -1.38
C ARG A 57 5.48 -2.80 -0.12
N GLN A 58 6.35 -3.79 0.07
CA GLN A 58 6.37 -4.58 1.31
C GLN A 58 6.71 -3.72 2.53
N ARG A 59 7.71 -2.84 2.41
CA ARG A 59 8.07 -1.91 3.49
C ARG A 59 6.93 -0.94 3.80
N ASP A 60 6.31 -0.37 2.77
CA ASP A 60 5.18 0.55 2.94
C ASP A 60 3.98 -0.13 3.60
N ASN A 61 3.67 -1.37 3.20
CA ASN A 61 2.62 -2.17 3.83
C ASN A 61 2.93 -2.45 5.31
N ALA A 62 4.17 -2.81 5.64
CA ALA A 62 4.58 -3.05 7.02
C ALA A 62 4.49 -1.78 7.87
N ALA A 63 4.86 -0.63 7.30
CA ALA A 63 4.73 0.66 7.98
C ALA A 63 3.26 1.04 8.21
N LEU A 64 2.40 0.80 7.21
CA LEU A 64 0.96 1.02 7.32
C LEU A 64 0.36 0.14 8.41
N ASP A 65 0.64 -1.16 8.38
CA ASP A 65 0.17 -2.14 9.36
C ASP A 65 0.62 -1.78 10.79
N ALA A 66 1.90 -1.44 10.98
CA ALA A 66 2.44 -1.04 12.27
C ALA A 66 1.73 0.21 12.82
N ARG A 67 1.45 1.21 11.97
CA ARG A 67 0.75 2.43 12.37
C ARG A 67 -0.67 2.11 12.85
N TYR A 68 -1.46 1.40 12.04
CA TYR A 68 -2.87 1.12 12.35
C TYR A 68 -3.04 0.13 13.50
N THR A 69 -2.13 -0.84 13.64
CA THR A 69 -2.10 -1.74 14.78
C THR A 69 -1.86 -0.98 16.09
N LYS A 70 -0.94 0.00 16.07
CA LYS A 70 -0.70 0.86 17.24
C LYS A 70 -1.91 1.73 17.57
N GLU A 71 -2.48 2.41 16.58
CA GLU A 71 -3.66 3.27 16.77
C GLU A 71 -4.85 2.47 17.34
N LEU A 72 -5.08 1.25 16.84
CA LEU A 72 -6.08 0.33 17.36
C LEU A 72 -5.79 -0.13 18.80
N ALA A 73 -4.55 -0.49 19.10
CA ALA A 73 -4.14 -0.94 20.43
C ALA A 73 -4.31 0.18 21.48
N ASP A 74 -3.90 1.40 21.15
CA ASP A 74 -4.04 2.57 22.03
C ASP A 74 -5.52 2.87 22.32
N ALA A 75 -6.37 2.87 21.28
CA ALA A 75 -7.81 3.10 21.43
C ALA A 75 -8.51 1.99 22.23
N LYS A 76 -8.09 0.73 22.06
CA LYS A 76 -8.57 -0.40 22.85
C LYS A 76 -8.16 -0.27 24.32
N ALA A 77 -6.91 0.09 24.59
CA ALA A 77 -6.41 0.29 25.95
C ALA A 77 -7.19 1.38 26.70
N GLU A 78 -7.55 2.48 26.02
CA GLU A 78 -8.43 3.49 26.59
C GLU A 78 -9.82 2.94 26.91
N ASN A 79 -10.43 2.17 26.00
CA ASN A 79 -11.74 1.56 26.25
C ASN A 79 -11.69 0.60 27.44
N ASP A 80 -10.69 -0.27 27.49
CA ASP A 80 -10.49 -1.23 28.58
C ASP A 80 -10.23 -0.52 29.93
N ALA A 81 -9.57 0.64 29.92
CA ALA A 81 -9.42 1.47 31.12
C ALA A 81 -10.77 2.03 31.61
N LEU A 82 -11.65 2.45 30.70
CA LEU A 82 -13.00 2.90 31.04
C LEU A 82 -13.86 1.75 31.59
N GLN A 83 -13.76 0.56 30.99
CA GLN A 83 -14.48 -0.63 31.47
C GLN A 83 -14.05 -0.98 32.90
N ARG A 84 -12.73 -1.07 33.15
CA ARG A 84 -12.20 -1.33 34.50
C ARG A 84 -12.66 -0.30 35.52
N ARG A 85 -12.76 0.97 35.13
CA ARG A 85 -13.28 2.03 36.00
C ARG A 85 -14.75 1.83 36.35
N LEU A 86 -15.59 1.41 35.41
CA LEU A 86 -17.00 1.09 35.68
C LEU A 86 -17.13 -0.15 36.57
N ASP A 87 -16.32 -1.18 36.34
CA ASP A 87 -16.34 -2.42 37.13
C ASP A 87 -15.86 -2.18 38.58
N ALA A 88 -14.97 -1.22 38.79
CA ALA A 88 -14.56 -0.75 40.10
C ALA A 88 -15.60 0.19 40.78
N GLY A 89 -16.78 0.39 40.18
CA GLY A 89 -17.84 1.26 40.71
C GLY A 89 -17.62 2.76 40.45
N GLY A 90 -16.62 3.12 39.63
CA GLY A 90 -16.41 4.49 39.18
C GLY A 90 -17.44 4.92 38.13
N ARG A 91 -17.53 6.23 37.89
CA ARG A 91 -18.47 6.83 36.91
C ARG A 91 -17.74 7.22 35.64
N VAL A 92 -18.31 7.04 34.44
CA VAL A 92 -17.75 7.53 33.16
C VAL A 92 -18.76 8.50 32.53
N HIS A 93 -18.27 9.61 31.99
CA HIS A 93 -19.12 10.61 31.35
C HIS A 93 -19.15 10.39 29.85
N VAL A 94 -20.34 10.39 29.27
CA VAL A 94 -20.56 10.35 27.82
C VAL A 94 -21.11 11.70 27.40
N LYS A 95 -20.50 12.32 26.39
CA LYS A 95 -21.09 13.52 25.78
C LYS A 95 -22.36 13.11 25.05
N GLY A 96 -23.50 13.45 25.63
CA GLY A 96 -24.81 13.32 25.00
C GLY A 96 -25.37 14.68 24.58
N ARG A 97 -26.28 14.67 23.61
CA ARG A 97 -27.22 15.77 23.36
C ARG A 97 -28.63 15.20 23.51
N CYS A 98 -29.41 15.78 24.42
CA CYS A 98 -30.83 15.48 24.55
C CYS A 98 -31.60 16.51 23.73
N SER A 99 -32.22 16.08 22.62
CA SER A 99 -33.06 16.96 21.78
C SER A 99 -34.51 17.06 22.29
N VAL A 100 -34.85 16.35 23.37
CA VAL A 100 -36.19 16.41 23.97
C VAL A 100 -36.29 17.73 24.73
N PRO A 101 -37.26 18.62 24.43
CA PRO A 101 -37.50 19.78 25.25
C PRO A 101 -37.81 19.28 26.66
N ALA A 102 -37.09 19.76 27.67
CA ALA A 102 -37.52 19.58 29.04
C ALA A 102 -39.00 19.97 29.10
N GLN A 103 -39.87 19.08 29.58
CA GLN A 103 -41.22 19.49 29.93
C GLN A 103 -41.05 20.51 31.04
N ASN A 104 -41.14 21.79 30.66
CA ASN A 104 -40.93 22.93 31.53
C ASN A 104 -41.89 22.81 32.72
N THR A 105 -41.41 22.27 33.83
CA THR A 105 -42.00 22.59 35.12
C THR A 105 -41.70 24.08 35.31
N SER A 106 -42.76 24.88 35.41
CA SER A 106 -42.74 26.34 35.41
C SER A 106 -41.47 26.94 36.03
N ALA A 107 -40.59 27.49 35.19
CA ALA A 107 -39.35 28.10 35.65
C ALA A 107 -39.68 29.39 36.43
N ILE A 108 -39.31 29.43 37.70
CA ILE A 108 -39.45 30.62 38.55
C ILE A 108 -38.35 31.62 38.17
N PRO A 109 -38.66 32.92 37.95
CA PRO A 109 -37.64 33.95 37.70
C PRO A 109 -36.63 34.00 38.85
N GLY A 110 -35.35 33.75 38.55
CA GLY A 110 -34.25 33.75 39.52
C GLY A 110 -33.70 32.37 39.92
N CYS A 111 -34.31 31.26 39.45
CA CYS A 111 -33.78 29.91 39.65
C CYS A 111 -33.05 29.40 38.40
N VAL A 112 -31.81 28.95 38.56
CA VAL A 112 -31.15 28.06 37.60
C VAL A 112 -31.73 26.67 37.89
N GLY A 113 -32.53 26.11 36.98
CA GLY A 113 -33.12 24.79 37.18
C GLY A 113 -32.02 23.74 37.37
N ASP A 114 -32.07 23.01 38.48
CA ASP A 114 -31.21 21.85 38.74
C ASP A 114 -31.81 20.67 37.98
N ASP A 115 -31.40 20.49 36.72
CA ASP A 115 -31.90 19.41 35.87
C ASP A 115 -31.44 18.06 36.43
N ALA A 116 -32.32 17.06 36.40
CA ALA A 116 -32.03 15.76 36.99
C ALA A 116 -30.83 15.10 36.28
N ILE A 117 -29.81 14.67 37.04
CA ILE A 117 -28.69 13.92 36.49
C ILE A 117 -29.21 12.59 35.94
N VAL A 118 -29.08 12.39 34.64
CA VAL A 118 -29.42 11.12 33.97
C VAL A 118 -28.23 10.17 34.08
N GLU A 119 -28.37 9.10 34.85
CA GLU A 119 -27.39 8.02 34.94
C GLU A 119 -27.83 6.79 34.15
N LEU A 120 -26.93 6.23 33.33
CA LEU A 120 -27.16 4.92 32.73
C LEU A 120 -27.06 3.84 33.79
N SER A 121 -27.89 2.80 33.68
CA SER A 121 -27.73 1.60 34.51
C SER A 121 -26.35 0.97 34.28
N PRO A 122 -25.79 0.23 35.26
CA PRO A 122 -24.48 -0.42 35.09
C PRO A 122 -24.40 -1.34 33.85
N VAL A 123 -25.51 -2.02 33.52
CA VAL A 123 -25.62 -2.85 32.31
C VAL A 123 -25.56 -1.99 31.05
N ALA A 124 -26.33 -0.90 31.01
CA ALA A 124 -26.34 -0.01 29.86
C ALA A 124 -24.98 0.69 29.67
N GLY A 125 -24.28 1.08 30.75
CA GLY A 125 -22.94 1.65 30.69
C GLY A 125 -21.90 0.70 30.07
N ARG A 126 -21.91 -0.58 30.47
CA ARG A 126 -21.05 -1.62 29.85
C ARG A 126 -21.36 -1.83 28.37
N ASN A 127 -22.64 -1.88 28.01
CA ASN A 127 -23.06 -2.03 26.61
C ASN A 127 -22.55 -0.88 25.73
N VAL A 128 -22.58 0.37 26.22
CA VAL A 128 -22.05 1.53 25.50
C VAL A 128 -20.55 1.39 25.22
N LEU A 129 -19.76 0.92 26.19
CA LEU A 129 -18.32 0.69 25.99
C LEU A 129 -18.04 -0.48 25.05
N GLY A 130 -18.87 -1.53 25.09
CA GLY A 130 -18.83 -2.63 24.10
C GLY A 130 -19.11 -2.15 22.68
N ILE A 131 -20.13 -1.31 22.49
CA ILE A 131 -20.43 -0.68 21.20
C ILE A 131 -19.26 0.19 20.75
N ARG A 132 -18.69 1.01 21.65
CA ARG A 132 -17.52 1.83 21.35
C ARG A 132 -16.34 0.96 20.87
N ALA A 133 -16.10 -0.19 21.49
CA ALA A 133 -15.03 -1.10 21.09
C ALA A 133 -15.25 -1.66 19.68
N GLY A 134 -16.48 -2.05 19.34
CA GLY A 134 -16.84 -2.46 17.97
C GLY A 134 -16.60 -1.35 16.95
N ILE A 135 -17.07 -0.13 17.24
CA ILE A 135 -16.88 1.03 16.37
C ILE A 135 -15.40 1.36 16.15
N ILE A 136 -14.57 1.30 17.21
CA ILE A 136 -13.12 1.53 17.09
C ILE A 136 -12.51 0.52 16.12
N ASN A 137 -12.83 -0.77 16.28
CA ASN A 137 -12.30 -1.81 15.42
C ASN A 137 -12.71 -1.63 13.95
N ASP A 138 -14.00 -1.35 13.72
CA ASP A 138 -14.53 -1.17 12.37
C ASP A 138 -13.97 0.09 11.70
N GLN A 139 -13.86 1.19 12.44
CA GLN A 139 -13.28 2.43 11.93
C GLN A 139 -11.80 2.27 11.58
N GLU A 140 -11.02 1.58 12.42
CA GLU A 140 -9.61 1.33 12.11
C GLU A 140 -9.45 0.42 10.90
N ALA A 141 -10.23 -0.65 10.82
CA ALA A 141 -10.20 -1.56 9.67
C ALA A 141 -10.57 -0.83 8.35
N LEU A 142 -11.60 0.01 8.38
CA LEU A 142 -11.99 0.81 7.21
C LEU A 142 -10.93 1.84 6.84
N ARG A 143 -10.34 2.52 7.83
CA ARG A 143 -9.32 3.55 7.60
C ARG A 143 -8.02 2.92 7.05
N TYR A 144 -7.61 1.79 7.60
CA TYR A 144 -6.53 0.96 7.07
C TYR A 144 -6.81 0.55 5.62
N LEU A 145 -7.98 -0.05 5.34
CA LEU A 145 -8.33 -0.53 4.01
C LEU A 145 -8.37 0.60 2.97
N GLN A 146 -8.97 1.74 3.33
CA GLN A 146 -8.99 2.90 2.44
C GLN A 146 -7.58 3.39 2.12
N GLU A 147 -6.70 3.45 3.11
CA GLU A 147 -5.33 3.92 2.91
C GLU A 147 -4.50 2.91 2.13
N TYR A 148 -4.66 1.61 2.40
CA TYR A 148 -4.06 0.54 1.62
C TYR A 148 -4.50 0.63 0.16
N ILE A 149 -5.80 0.80 -0.11
CA ILE A 149 -6.29 0.95 -1.48
C ILE A 149 -5.68 2.19 -2.13
N ARG A 150 -5.63 3.34 -1.48
CA ARG A 150 -5.08 4.57 -2.06
C ARG A 150 -3.59 4.47 -2.37
N THR A 151 -2.82 3.83 -1.50
CA THR A 151 -1.35 3.79 -1.57
C THR A 151 -0.83 2.58 -2.35
N GLN A 152 -1.54 1.44 -2.32
CA GLN A 152 -1.06 0.16 -2.85
C GLN A 152 -1.87 -0.37 -4.04
N CYS A 153 -3.12 0.07 -4.19
CA CYS A 153 -4.01 -0.33 -5.28
C CYS A 153 -4.44 0.88 -6.14
N GLY A 154 -4.09 2.10 -5.74
CA GLY A 154 -4.34 3.32 -6.47
C GLY A 154 -3.71 3.20 -7.85
N TYR A 155 -4.41 3.69 -8.86
CA TYR A 155 -3.94 3.63 -10.24
C TYR A 155 -2.58 4.34 -10.31
N VAL A 156 -1.50 3.55 -10.37
CA VAL A 156 -0.23 4.04 -10.88
C VAL A 156 -0.52 4.35 -12.33
N SER A 157 -0.86 5.62 -12.61
CA SER A 157 -0.71 6.17 -13.94
C SER A 157 0.80 6.20 -14.18
N SER A 158 1.33 5.04 -14.57
CA SER A 158 2.67 4.86 -15.13
C SER A 158 2.66 5.42 -16.56
N ASP A 159 2.25 6.67 -16.70
CA ASP A 159 2.52 7.50 -17.86
C ASP A 159 2.93 8.89 -17.37
N GLY A 160 4.00 8.89 -16.58
CA GLY A 160 4.81 10.06 -16.27
C GLY A 160 5.90 10.21 -17.33
N THR A 161 5.53 10.19 -18.62
CA THR A 161 6.42 10.59 -19.70
C THR A 161 6.32 12.11 -19.84
N ARG A 162 7.26 12.84 -19.24
CA ARG A 162 7.48 14.27 -19.47
C ARG A 162 8.91 14.51 -19.90
#